data_AF-A0A6B3HQ81-F1
#
_entry.id   AF-A0A6B3HQ81-F1
#
_cell.length_a   1.000
_cell.length_b   1.000
_cell.length_c   1.000
_cell.angle_alpha   90.00
_cell.angle_beta   90.00
_cell.angle_gamma   90.00
#
_symmetry.space_group_name_H-M   'P 1'
#
loop_
_entity.id
_entity.type
_entity.pdbx_description
1 polymer ?
#
loop_
_entity_poly.entity_id
_entity_poly.type
_entity_poly.pdbx_seq_one_letter_code
_entity_poly.pdbx_strand_id
1 'polypeptide(L)'
;GTVVIVAEPTLRAVQALVRWDPPGFARRELADRAELRFPPVSRMASVTGSAEALASFLAAAALPPEAEILGPVPVVSAEPGRPRRPSDAPPGESWERAL
;
A
#
# COMPACT_ATOMS: atom_id res chain seq x y z
N GLY A 1 18.69 -9.17 29.04
CA GLY A 1 17.29 -8.73 29.19
C GLY A 1 16.37 -9.86 28.78
N THR A 2 15.13 -9.86 29.25
CA THR A 2 14.12 -10.88 28.91
C THR A 2 13.17 -10.32 27.86
N VAL A 3 12.86 -11.10 26.82
CA VAL A 3 11.88 -10.76 25.78
C VAL A 3 10.74 -11.79 25.82
N VAL A 4 9.50 -11.31 25.81
CA VAL A 4 8.29 -12.14 25.73
C VAL A 4 7.58 -11.83 24.43
N ILE A 5 7.21 -12.86 23.67
CA ILE A 5 6.49 -12.72 22.39
C ILE A 5 5.10 -13.31 22.58
N VAL A 6 4.06 -12.55 22.25
CA VAL A 6 2.66 -13.00 22.26
C VAL A 6 2.15 -12.99 20.82
N ALA A 7 2.32 -14.12 20.13
CA ALA A 7 1.93 -14.31 18.74
C ALA A 7 1.82 -15.81 18.41
N GLU A 8 1.26 -16.14 17.25
CA GLU A 8 1.24 -17.51 16.72
C GLU A 8 2.68 -18.04 16.54
N PRO A 9 3.09 -19.14 17.22
CA PRO A 9 4.48 -19.59 17.26
C PRO A 9 5.10 -19.92 15.90
N THR A 10 4.28 -20.30 14.93
CA THR A 10 4.74 -20.70 13.59
C THR A 10 4.97 -19.53 12.64
N LEU A 11 4.61 -18.30 13.03
CA LEU A 11 4.82 -17.12 12.18
C LEU A 11 6.31 -16.91 11.86
N ARG A 12 6.60 -16.61 10.60
CA ARG A 12 7.97 -16.41 10.10
C ARG A 12 8.75 -15.35 10.90
N ALA A 13 8.08 -14.26 11.28
CA ALA A 13 8.67 -13.19 12.09
C ALA A 13 9.05 -13.65 13.51
N VAL A 14 8.20 -14.46 14.16
CA VAL A 14 8.47 -15.05 15.48
C VAL A 14 9.69 -15.97 15.41
N GLN A 15 9.69 -16.84 14.40
CA GLN A 15 10.76 -17.80 14.16
C GLN A 15 12.09 -17.12 13.81
N ALA A 16 12.07 -15.99 13.09
CA ALA A 16 13.25 -15.18 12.85
C ALA A 16 13.81 -14.55 14.13
N LEU A 17 12.94 -14.08 15.03
CA LEU A 17 13.35 -13.51 16.31
C LEU A 17 13.94 -14.58 17.25
N VAL A 18 13.30 -15.75 17.35
CA VAL A 18 13.78 -16.88 18.17
C VAL A 18 15.17 -17.35 17.71
N ARG A 19 15.39 -17.44 16.39
CA ARG A 19 16.70 -17.83 15.83
C ARG A 19 17.71 -16.68 15.73
N TRP A 20 17.29 -15.45 16.06
CA TRP A 20 18.05 -14.24 15.82
C TRP A 20 18.57 -14.13 14.36
N ASP A 21 17.69 -14.35 13.39
CA ASP A 21 17.95 -14.20 11.95
C ASP A 21 17.12 -13.06 11.29
N PRO A 22 17.31 -11.78 11.69
CA PRO A 22 16.73 -10.65 10.97
C PRO A 22 17.14 -10.55 9.48
N PRO A 23 18.42 -10.76 9.10
CA PRO A 23 18.82 -10.64 7.69
C PRO A 23 18.14 -11.68 6.78
N GLY A 24 18.03 -12.94 7.22
CA GLY A 24 17.33 -13.97 6.46
C GLY A 24 15.85 -13.71 6.35
N PHE A 25 15.21 -13.18 7.40
CA PHE A 25 13.82 -12.74 7.32
C PHE A 25 13.64 -11.63 6.29
N ALA A 26 14.48 -10.58 6.33
CA ALA A 26 14.41 -9.48 5.38
C ALA A 26 14.63 -9.90 3.92
N ARG A 27 15.56 -10.84 3.66
CA ARG A 27 15.78 -11.38 2.30
C ARG A 27 14.56 -12.12 1.77
N ARG A 28 13.88 -12.90 2.61
CA ARG A 28 12.65 -13.61 2.24
C ARG A 28 11.51 -12.64 1.97
N GLU A 29 11.29 -11.68 2.88
CA GLU A 29 10.29 -10.63 2.67
C GLU A 29 10.55 -9.87 1.36
N LEU A 30 11.82 -9.50 1.08
CA LEU A 30 12.16 -8.81 -0.17
C LEU A 30 11.92 -9.68 -1.41
N ALA A 31 12.20 -10.98 -1.34
CA ALA A 31 11.91 -11.92 -2.43
C ALA A 31 10.40 -12.04 -2.68
N ASP A 32 9.60 -12.16 -1.62
CA ASP A 32 8.13 -12.21 -1.71
C ASP A 32 7.57 -10.90 -2.30
N ARG A 33 8.15 -9.74 -1.94
CA ARG A 33 7.81 -8.43 -2.58
C ARG A 33 8.22 -8.39 -4.05
N ALA A 34 9.36 -8.97 -4.40
CA ALA A 34 9.86 -9.02 -5.78
C ALA A 34 8.91 -9.81 -6.68
N GLU A 35 8.44 -10.97 -6.19
CA GLU A 35 7.48 -11.82 -6.90
C GLU A 35 6.18 -11.08 -7.24
N LEU A 36 5.70 -10.25 -6.32
CA LEU A 36 4.45 -9.47 -6.48
C LEU A 36 4.67 -8.05 -7.03
N ARG A 37 5.91 -7.67 -7.39
CA ARG A 37 6.29 -6.30 -7.80
C ARG A 37 5.83 -5.22 -6.83
N PHE A 38 5.92 -5.48 -5.52
CA PHE A 38 5.60 -4.50 -4.49
C PHE A 38 6.83 -3.67 -4.06
N PRO A 39 6.64 -2.42 -3.61
CA PRO A 39 7.74 -1.64 -3.05
C PRO A 39 8.48 -2.42 -1.95
N PRO A 40 9.83 -2.33 -1.90
CA PRO A 40 10.67 -1.36 -2.61
C PRO A 40 11.18 -1.81 -4.00
N VAL A 41 10.79 -2.98 -4.51
CA VAL A 41 11.29 -3.46 -5.81
C VAL A 41 10.65 -2.74 -7.00
N SER A 42 9.57 -2.02 -6.74
CA SER A 42 8.83 -1.20 -7.70
C SER A 42 8.63 0.22 -7.16
N ARG A 43 8.29 1.12 -8.08
CA ARG A 43 7.81 2.47 -7.74
C ARG A 43 6.28 2.45 -7.86
N MET A 44 5.61 2.95 -6.83
CA MET A 44 4.16 3.05 -6.79
C MET A 44 3.76 4.51 -6.57
N ALA A 45 2.72 4.94 -7.28
CA ALA A 45 2.08 6.22 -7.08
C ALA A 45 0.60 5.97 -6.74
N SER A 46 -0.10 7.01 -6.32
CA SER A 46 -1.56 6.95 -6.15
C SER A 46 -2.15 8.27 -6.58
N VAL A 47 -3.19 8.22 -7.41
CA VAL A 47 -3.95 9.41 -7.83
C VAL A 47 -5.36 9.28 -7.29
N THR A 48 -5.88 10.34 -6.72
CA THR A 48 -7.20 10.35 -6.09
C THR A 48 -7.92 11.64 -6.45
N GLY A 49 -9.20 11.53 -6.79
CA GLY A 49 -10.06 12.66 -7.13
C GLY A 49 -11.48 12.21 -7.44
N SER A 50 -12.32 13.12 -7.93
CA SER A 50 -13.62 12.74 -8.48
C SER A 50 -13.44 11.77 -9.66
N ALA A 51 -14.44 10.94 -9.95
CA ALA A 51 -14.36 9.97 -11.03
C ALA A 51 -14.02 10.61 -12.38
N GLU A 52 -14.62 11.76 -12.69
CA GLU A 52 -14.35 12.52 -13.92
C GLU A 52 -12.92 13.06 -13.98
N ALA A 53 -12.42 13.66 -12.89
CA ALA A 53 -11.07 14.20 -12.83
C ALA A 53 -10.01 13.08 -12.91
N LEU A 54 -10.26 11.94 -12.26
CA LEU A 54 -9.36 10.78 -12.30
C LEU A 54 -9.29 10.20 -13.72
N ALA A 55 -10.44 10.00 -14.37
CA ALA A 55 -10.50 9.51 -15.74
C ALA A 55 -9.78 10.46 -16.73
N SER A 56 -10.01 11.77 -16.60
CA SER A 56 -9.35 12.79 -17.41
C SER A 56 -7.83 12.77 -17.22
N PHE A 57 -7.36 12.69 -15.97
CA PHE A 57 -5.93 12.62 -15.65
C PHE A 57 -5.29 11.37 -16.26
N LEU A 58 -5.89 10.19 -16.06
CA LEU A 58 -5.34 8.93 -16.56
C LEU A 58 -5.29 8.88 -18.09
N ALA A 59 -6.27 9.48 -18.78
CA ALA A 59 -6.26 9.59 -20.23
C ALA A 59 -5.14 10.51 -20.77
N ALA A 60 -4.74 11.51 -20.00
CA ALA A 60 -3.69 12.47 -20.37
C ALA A 60 -2.28 12.07 -19.88
N ALA A 61 -2.18 11.17 -18.91
CA ALA A 61 -0.92 10.78 -18.29
C ALA A 61 -0.04 10.00 -19.27
N ALA A 62 1.17 10.51 -19.54
CA ALA A 62 2.18 9.79 -20.30
C ALA A 62 2.94 8.83 -19.37
N LEU A 63 2.37 7.64 -19.15
CA LEU A 63 2.99 6.60 -18.34
C LEU A 63 3.98 5.76 -19.15
N PRO A 64 5.07 5.25 -18.54
CA PRO A 64 5.95 4.30 -19.20
C PRO A 64 5.17 3.02 -19.56
N PRO A 65 5.58 2.31 -20.62
CA PRO A 65 4.82 1.15 -21.11
C PRO A 65 4.75 -0.01 -20.11
N GLU A 66 5.66 -0.07 -19.14
CA GLU A 66 5.68 -1.07 -18.08
C GLU A 66 4.78 -0.70 -16.87
N ALA A 67 4.16 0.49 -16.87
CA ALA A 67 3.28 0.90 -15.79
C ALA A 67 1.99 0.06 -15.77
N GLU A 68 1.62 -0.40 -14.58
CA GLU A 68 0.36 -1.09 -14.33
C GLU A 68 -0.55 -0.14 -13.55
N ILE A 69 -1.72 0.17 -14.11
CA ILE A 69 -2.76 0.94 -13.41
C ILE A 69 -3.68 -0.04 -12.69
N LEU A 70 -3.83 0.11 -11.37
CA LEU A 70 -4.76 -0.67 -10.56
C LEU A 70 -5.95 0.19 -10.12
N GLY A 71 -7.14 -0.40 -10.17
CA GLY A 71 -8.39 0.30 -9.86
C GLY A 71 -9.11 0.83 -11.12
N PRO A 72 -9.97 1.86 -11.01
CA PRO A 72 -10.21 2.70 -9.84
C PRO A 72 -11.01 2.01 -8.72
N VAL A 73 -10.80 2.44 -7.48
CA VAL A 73 -11.58 2.00 -6.31
C VAL A 73 -12.15 3.19 -5.53
N PRO A 74 -13.36 3.10 -4.95
CA PRO A 74 -13.92 4.18 -4.14
C PRO A 74 -13.04 4.52 -2.93
N VAL A 75 -12.92 5.82 -2.63
CA VAL A 75 -12.23 6.32 -1.44
C VAL A 75 -13.24 6.57 -0.33
N VAL A 76 -12.98 5.97 0.83
CA VAL A 76 -13.80 6.19 2.03
C VAL A 76 -13.62 7.63 2.50
N SER A 77 -14.72 8.35 2.65
CA SER A 77 -14.75 9.69 3.26
C SER A 77 -14.26 9.64 4.71
N ALA A 78 -13.59 10.70 5.17
CA ALA A 78 -13.09 10.77 6.54
C ALA A 78 -14.22 10.55 7.57
N GLU A 79 -13.98 9.70 8.57
CA GLU A 79 -14.92 9.48 9.67
C GLU A 79 -15.10 10.75 10.52
N PRO A 80 -16.31 11.02 11.03
CA PRO A 80 -16.57 12.14 11.92
C PRO A 80 -15.62 12.13 13.14
N GLY A 81 -14.95 13.25 13.40
CA GLY A 81 -14.04 13.40 14.55
C GLY A 81 -12.58 13.02 14.29
N ARG A 82 -12.24 12.49 13.11
CA ARG A 82 -10.84 12.27 12.70
C ARG A 82 -10.32 13.46 11.87
N PRO A 83 -9.06 13.91 12.08
CA PRO A 83 -8.42 14.87 11.18
C PRO A 83 -8.39 14.34 9.74
N ARG A 84 -8.92 15.13 8.79
CA ARG A 84 -8.96 14.77 7.36
C ARG A 84 -7.55 14.66 6.80
N ARG A 85 -7.27 13.61 6.03
CA ARG A 85 -6.05 13.49 5.23
C ARG A 85 -6.26 14.14 3.86
N PRO A 86 -5.18 14.63 3.21
CA PRO A 86 -5.29 15.18 1.84
C PRO A 86 -5.93 14.21 0.84
N SER A 87 -5.74 12.90 1.06
CA SER A 87 -6.23 11.82 0.21
C SER A 87 -7.70 11.43 0.44
N ASP A 88 -8.38 12.01 1.44
CA ASP A 88 -9.77 11.65 1.78
C ASP A 88 -10.73 12.47 0.91
N ALA A 89 -11.86 11.87 0.54
CA ALA A 89 -12.93 12.59 -0.14
C ALA A 89 -13.46 13.74 0.76
N PRO A 90 -13.73 14.93 0.21
CA PRO A 90 -14.45 15.98 0.91
C PRO A 90 -15.83 15.48 1.39
N PRO A 91 -16.38 16.08 2.47
CA PRO A 91 -17.71 15.71 2.95
C PRO A 91 -18.76 15.89 1.84
N GLY A 92 -19.54 14.83 1.57
CA GLY A 92 -20.58 14.84 0.55
C GLY A 92 -20.09 14.56 -0.88
N GLU A 93 -18.79 14.34 -1.08
CA GLU A 93 -18.24 13.97 -2.39
C GLU A 93 -17.85 12.49 -2.43
N SER A 94 -17.99 11.87 -3.60
CA SER A 94 -17.51 10.52 -3.89
C SER A 94 -16.25 10.61 -4.74
N TRP A 95 -15.12 10.21 -4.18
CA TRP A 95 -13.84 10.16 -4.88
C TRP A 95 -13.41 8.73 -5.13
N GLU A 96 -12.59 8.54 -6.15
CA GLU A 96 -11.98 7.28 -6.53
C GLU A 96 -10.46 7.40 -6.50
N ARG A 97 -9.78 6.24 -6.37
CA ARG A 97 -8.32 6.14 -6.39
C ARG A 97 -7.86 5.11 -7.41
N ALA A 98 -6.85 5.48 -8.18
CA ALA A 98 -6.04 4.56 -8.96
C ALA A 98 -4.60 4.52 -8.39
N LEU A 99 -3.93 3.38 -8.53
CA LEU A 99 -2.52 3.19 -8.22
C LEU A 99 -1.72 2.99 -9.51
#